data_AF-A0AAD9ZVD6-F1
#
_entry.id   AF-A0AAD9ZVD6-F1
#
_cell.length_a   1.000
_cell.length_b   1.000
_cell.length_c   1.000
_cell.angle_alpha   90.00
_cell.angle_beta   90.00
_cell.angle_gamma   90.00
#
_symmetry.space_group_name_H-M   'P 1'
#
loop_
_entity.id
_entity.type
_entity.pdbx_description
1 polymer ?
#
loop_
_entity_poly.entity_id
_entity_poly.type
_entity_poly.pdbx_seq_one_letter_code
_entity_poly.pdbx_strand_id
1 'polypeptide(L)'
;MFTKALRDECHTIHHILDMYDWASGQVVNFKKSALCVSRLVPMVVGAKLAWIVGVNFVRCHERHLGLPSFTGRNKKQVFVNIKNRTWNRLKVGKFVSSHLGAKRFC
;
A
#
# COMPACT_ATOMS: atom_id res chain seq x y z
N MET A 1 -7.58 -2.56 7.41
CA MET A 1 -8.84 -2.52 8.18
C MET A 1 -9.59 -1.26 7.84
N PHE A 2 -10.92 -1.30 7.86
CA PHE A 2 -11.79 -0.13 7.65
C PHE A 2 -12.77 -0.04 8.81
N THR A 3 -12.85 1.12 9.46
CA THR A 3 -13.73 1.36 10.62
C THR A 3 -14.27 2.79 10.57
N LYS A 4 -15.20 3.13 11.48
CA LYS A 4 -15.65 4.52 11.63
C LYS A 4 -14.51 5.37 12.19
N ALA A 5 -14.49 6.65 11.83
CA ALA A 5 -13.48 7.61 12.31
C ALA A 5 -13.80 8.07 13.75
N LEU A 6 -13.83 7.12 14.68
CA LEU A 6 -14.12 7.31 16.10
C LEU A 6 -12.94 6.80 16.93
N ARG A 7 -12.75 7.38 18.12
CA ARG A 7 -11.68 6.99 19.04
C ARG A 7 -11.80 5.53 19.49
N ASP A 8 -13.01 5.09 19.81
CA ASP A 8 -13.23 3.74 20.33
C ASP A 8 -12.89 2.67 19.27
N GLU A 9 -13.15 2.98 18.00
CA GLU A 9 -12.77 2.13 16.87
C GLU A 9 -11.23 1.99 16.72
N CYS A 10 -10.46 3.04 17.06
CA CYS A 10 -9.01 2.96 17.11
C CYS A 10 -8.52 1.99 18.20
N HIS A 11 -9.18 1.98 19.36
CA HIS A 11 -8.88 1.02 20.43
C HIS A 11 -9.23 -0.41 20.02
N THR A 12 -10.37 -0.60 19.35
CA THR A 12 -10.74 -1.90 18.77
C THR A 12 -9.70 -2.40 17.77
N ILE A 13 -9.19 -1.53 16.89
CA ILE A 13 -8.12 -1.89 15.95
C ILE A 13 -6.88 -2.38 16.71
N HIS A 14 -6.41 -1.64 17.71
CA HIS A 14 -5.25 -2.06 18.52
C HIS A 14 -5.46 -3.45 19.13
N HIS A 15 -6.61 -3.66 19.76
CA HIS A 15 -6.93 -4.94 20.37
C HIS A 15 -6.90 -6.11 19.37
N ILE A 16 -7.42 -5.91 18.15
CA ILE A 16 -7.38 -6.94 17.10
C ILE A 16 -5.93 -7.20 16.65
N LEU A 17 -5.11 -6.16 16.51
CA LEU A 17 -3.71 -6.32 16.12
C LEU A 17 -2.88 -7.03 17.19
N ASP A 18 -3.15 -6.77 18.47
CA ASP A 18 -2.53 -7.47 19.60
C ASP A 18 -2.93 -8.95 19.61
N MET A 19 -4.21 -9.25 19.40
CA MET A 19 -4.68 -10.64 19.26
C MET A 19 -4.05 -11.35 18.07
N TYR A 20 -3.91 -10.65 16.94
CA TYR A 20 -3.26 -11.19 15.75
C TYR A 20 -1.79 -11.50 16.03
N ASP A 21 -1.07 -10.61 16.70
CA ASP A 21 0.33 -10.82 17.08
C ASP A 21 0.45 -12.05 17.98
N TRP A 22 -0.38 -12.15 19.03
CA TRP A 22 -0.37 -13.28 19.94
C TRP A 22 -0.71 -14.62 19.24
N ALA A 23 -1.72 -14.64 18.38
CA ALA A 23 -2.17 -15.87 17.72
C ALA A 23 -1.26 -16.32 16.57
N SER A 24 -0.62 -15.38 15.86
CA SER A 24 0.18 -15.66 14.65
C SER A 24 1.70 -15.60 14.87
N GLY A 25 2.15 -14.97 15.96
CA GLY A 25 3.55 -14.62 16.20
C GLY A 25 4.09 -13.51 15.29
N GLN A 26 3.21 -12.77 14.61
CA GLN A 26 3.59 -11.71 13.67
C GLN A 26 3.26 -10.32 14.21
N VAL A 27 4.31 -9.54 14.46
CA VAL A 27 4.19 -8.16 14.95
C VAL A 27 3.93 -7.19 13.81
N VAL A 28 2.90 -6.36 13.96
CA VAL A 28 2.58 -5.29 12.99
C VAL A 28 3.60 -4.16 13.07
N ASN A 29 4.14 -3.76 11.91
CA ASN A 29 5.02 -2.60 11.81
C ASN A 29 4.21 -1.29 11.65
N PHE A 30 3.84 -0.68 12.77
CA PHE A 30 3.09 0.59 12.79
C PHE A 30 3.79 1.75 12.06
N LYS A 31 5.13 1.75 11.99
CA LYS A 31 5.89 2.78 11.25
C LYS A 31 5.71 2.69 9.73
N LYS A 32 5.47 1.48 9.20
CA LYS A 32 5.18 1.25 7.78
C LYS A 32 3.69 1.33 7.46
N SER A 33 2.84 1.27 8.49
CA SER A 33 1.40 1.43 8.40
C SER A 33 1.04 2.91 8.32
N ALA A 34 -0.11 3.19 7.70
CA ALA A 34 -0.65 4.53 7.62
C ALA A 34 -2.17 4.50 7.72
N LEU A 35 -2.73 5.61 8.20
CA LEU A 35 -4.17 5.84 8.31
C LEU A 35 -4.58 6.92 7.31
N CYS A 36 -5.64 6.66 6.57
CA CYS A 36 -6.33 7.64 5.76
C CYS A 36 -7.80 7.74 6.17
N VAL A 37 -8.37 8.94 6.09
CA VAL A 37 -9.79 9.17 6.35
C VAL A 37 -10.53 9.55 5.08
N SER A 38 -11.85 9.37 5.08
CA SER A 38 -12.69 9.81 3.96
C SER A 38 -12.72 11.33 3.87
N ARG A 39 -13.11 11.86 2.70
CA ARG A 39 -13.16 13.31 2.43
C ARG A 39 -14.09 14.10 3.35
N LEU A 40 -15.06 13.44 3.97
CA LEU A 40 -16.01 14.08 4.88
C LEU A 40 -15.42 14.29 6.28
N VAL A 41 -14.34 13.59 6.62
CA VAL A 41 -13.70 13.71 7.94
C VAL A 41 -12.65 14.83 7.89
N PRO A 42 -12.69 15.82 8.80
CA PRO A 42 -11.67 16.86 8.86
C PRO A 42 -10.26 16.30 9.05
N MET A 43 -9.27 16.88 8.37
CA MET A 43 -7.87 16.40 8.46
C MET A 43 -7.32 16.43 9.89
N VAL A 44 -7.74 17.41 10.70
CA VAL A 44 -7.35 17.51 12.12
C VAL A 44 -7.84 16.29 12.92
N VAL A 45 -9.06 15.83 12.64
CA VAL A 45 -9.63 14.62 13.27
C VAL A 45 -8.86 13.40 12.81
N GLY A 46 -8.57 13.27 11.51
CA GLY A 46 -7.76 12.17 10.97
C GLY A 46 -6.36 12.11 11.58
N ALA A 47 -5.68 13.25 11.71
CA ALA A 47 -4.37 13.34 12.35
C ALA A 47 -4.41 12.93 13.82
N LYS A 48 -5.46 13.34 14.56
CA LYS A 48 -5.68 12.92 15.95
C LYS A 48 -5.89 11.42 16.07
N LEU A 49 -6.69 10.82 15.19
CA LEU A 49 -6.91 9.37 15.16
C LEU A 49 -5.64 8.60 14.80
N ALA A 50 -4.86 9.09 13.83
CA ALA A 50 -3.58 8.49 13.47
C ALA A 50 -2.57 8.53 14.63
N TRP A 51 -2.54 9.62 15.40
CA TRP A 51 -1.74 9.72 16.61
C TRP A 51 -2.17 8.71 17.68
N ILE A 52 -3.48 8.53 17.91
CA ILE A 52 -4.00 7.51 18.85
C ILE A 52 -3.61 6.10 18.40
N VAL A 53 -3.62 5.83 17.09
CA VAL A 53 -3.24 4.52 16.54
C VAL A 53 -1.72 4.34 16.48
N GLY A 54 -0.93 5.42 16.52
CA GLY A 54 0.53 5.36 16.42
C GLY A 54 1.03 5.10 14.98
N VAL A 55 0.29 5.54 13.97
CA VAL A 55 0.62 5.35 12.54
C VAL A 55 0.75 6.68 11.81
N ASN A 56 1.38 6.65 10.63
CA ASN A 56 1.47 7.85 9.79
C ASN A 56 0.09 8.27 9.27
N PHE A 57 -0.25 9.55 9.36
CA PHE A 57 -1.44 10.07 8.71
C PHE A 57 -1.15 10.40 7.25
N VAL A 58 -1.95 9.85 6.33
CA VAL A 58 -1.85 10.12 4.89
C VAL A 58 -3.19 10.55 4.33
N ARG A 59 -3.17 11.51 3.41
CA ARG A 59 -4.41 12.06 2.82
C ARG A 59 -5.15 11.03 1.97
N CYS A 60 -4.40 10.19 1.26
CA CYS A 60 -4.90 9.07 0.47
C CYS A 60 -3.73 8.12 0.21
N HIS A 61 -3.98 6.81 0.22
CA HIS A 61 -3.01 5.88 -0.35
C HIS A 61 -2.95 6.12 -1.86
N GLU A 62 -1.89 6.76 -2.34
CA GLU A 62 -1.78 7.07 -3.77
C GLU A 62 -1.50 5.81 -4.59
N ARG A 63 -0.75 4.86 -4.03
CA ARG A 63 -0.37 3.61 -4.69
C ARG A 63 -0.33 2.43 -3.72
N HIS A 64 -0.89 1.31 -4.14
CA HIS A 64 -0.77 0.01 -3.49
C HIS A 64 -0.20 -1.01 -4.48
N LEU A 65 0.91 -1.66 -4.11
CA LEU A 65 1.65 -2.60 -4.99
C LEU A 65 1.99 -2.00 -6.37
N GLY A 66 2.23 -0.69 -6.39
CA GLY A 66 2.51 0.08 -7.58
C GLY A 66 1.28 0.48 -8.42
N LEU A 67 0.07 0.05 -8.10
CA LEU A 67 -1.16 0.48 -8.77
C LEU A 67 -1.81 1.62 -7.98
N PRO A 68 -2.51 2.57 -8.63
CA PRO A 68 -3.26 3.59 -7.90
C PRO A 68 -4.29 2.94 -6.99
N SER A 69 -4.30 3.27 -5.69
CA SER A 69 -5.27 2.67 -4.75
C SER A 69 -6.68 3.20 -4.96
N PHE A 70 -6.83 4.37 -5.60
CA PHE A 70 -8.11 4.96 -5.94
C PHE A 70 -8.18 5.29 -7.44
N THR A 71 -8.88 4.45 -8.21
CA THR A 71 -9.11 4.66 -9.64
C THR A 71 -10.37 5.50 -9.83
N GLY A 72 -10.24 6.83 -9.78
CA GLY A 72 -11.34 7.76 -10.04
C GLY A 72 -11.77 7.78 -11.52
N ARG A 73 -12.20 8.94 -12.03
CA ARG A 73 -12.65 9.12 -13.42
C ARG A 73 -11.57 8.88 -14.49
N ASN A 74 -10.30 8.73 -14.11
CA ASN A 74 -9.17 8.68 -15.06
C ASN A 74 -8.63 7.26 -15.30
N LYS A 75 -9.54 6.31 -15.60
CA LYS A 75 -9.19 4.91 -15.90
C LYS A 75 -8.19 4.79 -17.07
N LYS A 76 -8.24 5.72 -18.03
CA LYS A 76 -7.33 5.78 -19.19
C LYS A 76 -5.87 5.94 -18.78
N GLN A 77 -5.57 6.87 -17.87
CA GLN A 77 -4.19 7.07 -17.38
C GLN A 77 -3.67 5.86 -16.61
N VAL A 78 -4.53 5.21 -15.82
CA VAL A 78 -4.16 3.99 -15.08
C VAL A 78 -3.81 2.86 -16.04
N PHE A 79 -4.62 2.66 -17.09
CA PHE A 79 -4.36 1.63 -18.10
C PHE A 79 -3.07 1.91 -18.87
N VAL A 80 -2.81 3.17 -19.24
CA VAL A 80 -1.54 3.56 -19.90
C VAL A 80 -0.33 3.25 -19.02
N ASN A 81 -0.41 3.54 -17.72
CA ASN A 81 0.67 3.23 -16.78
C ASN A 81 0.92 1.70 -16.68
N ILE A 82 -0.15 0.90 -16.60
CA ILE A 82 -0.04 -0.57 -16.60
C ILE A 82 0.63 -1.05 -17.89
N LYS A 83 0.14 -0.60 -19.06
CA LYS A 83 0.72 -0.94 -20.37
C LYS A 83 2.21 -0.61 -20.44
N ASN A 84 2.60 0.58 -20.02
CA ASN A 84 4.00 1.02 -20.07
C ASN A 84 4.90 0.17 -19.15
N ARG A 85 4.42 -0.22 -17.96
CA ARG A 85 5.17 -1.11 -17.06
C ARG A 85 5.34 -2.50 -17.65
N THR A 86 4.28 -3.08 -18.22
CA THR A 86 4.37 -4.37 -18.90
C THR A 86 5.36 -4.32 -20.05
N TRP A 87 5.30 -3.26 -20.88
CA TRP A 87 6.23 -3.06 -21.98
C TRP A 87 7.68 -2.91 -21.52
N ASN A 88 7.93 -2.16 -20.45
CA ASN A 88 9.28 -2.00 -19.90
C ASN A 88 9.86 -3.33 -19.36
N ARG A 89 9.04 -4.16 -18.70
CA ARG A 89 9.46 -5.50 -18.27
C ARG A 89 9.81 -6.40 -19.45
N LEU A 90 9.02 -6.36 -20.52
CA LEU A 90 9.29 -7.15 -21.74
C LEU A 90 10.58 -6.70 -22.45
N LYS A 91 10.88 -5.40 -22.50
CA LYS A 91 12.14 -4.89 -23.06
C LYS A 91 13.37 -5.37 -22.29
N VAL A 92 13.30 -5.33 -20.97
CA VAL A 92 14.40 -5.81 -20.10
C VAL A 92 14.63 -7.31 -20.29
N GLY A 93 13.57 -8.11 -20.37
CA GLY A 93 13.67 -9.55 -20.64
C GLY A 93 14.34 -9.89 -21.98
N LYS A 94 14.16 -9.07 -23.02
CA LYS A 94 14.85 -9.24 -24.32
C LYS A 94 16.34 -8.91 -24.25
N PHE A 95 16.77 -8.01 -23.36
CA PHE A 95 18.17 -7.62 -23.20
C PHE A 95 19.00 -8.65 -22.43
N VAL A 96 18.35 -9.38 -21.50
CA VAL A 96 18.98 -10.48 -20.76
C VAL A 96 19.20 -11.70 -21.66
N SER A 97 18.32 -11.94 -22.63
CA SER A 97 18.45 -13.09 -23.55
C SER A 97 19.57 -12.93 -24.60
N SER A 98 20.02 -11.70 -24.92
CA SER A 98 21.10 -11.47 -25.88
C SER A 98 22.52 -11.57 -25.28
N HIS A 99 22.65 -11.65 -23.95
CA HIS A 99 23.95 -11.76 -23.26
C HIS A 99 24.23 -13.16 -22.66
N LEU A 100 23.35 -14.15 -22.88
CA LEU A 100 23.52 -15.53 -22.40
C LEU A 100 23.75 -16.54 -23.53
N GLY A 101 24.26 -16.08 -24.68
CA GLY A 101 24.67 -16.92 -25.81
C GLY A 101 26.19 -17.00 -25.96
N ALA A 102 26.89 -17.64 -25.02
CA ALA A 102 28.20 -18.30 -25.23
C ALA A 102 28.85 -18.68 -23.89
N LYS A 103 28.44 -19.81 -23.29
CA LYS A 103 29.37 -20.62 -22.49
C LYS A 103 29.27 -22.05 -22.98
N ARG A 104 30.17 -22.35 -23.92
CA ARG A 104 30.52 -23.70 -24.37
C ARG A 104 31.11 -24.41 -23.14
N PHE A 105 30.39 -25.39 -22.60
CA PHE A 105 30.96 -26.34 -21.66
C PHE A 105 31.96 -27.20 -22.45
N CYS A 106 33.22 -27.13 -22.04
CA CYS A 106 34.16 -28.24 -22.17
C CYS A 106 34.26 -28.88 -20.79
#